data_AF-A0A535QK70-F1
#
_entry.id   AF-A0A535QK70-F1
#
_cell.length_a   1.000
_cell.length_b   1.000
_cell.length_c   1.000
_cell.angle_alpha   90.00
_cell.angle_beta   90.00
_cell.angle_gamma   90.00
#
_symmetry.space_group_name_H-M   'P 1'
#
loop_
_entity.id
_entity.type
_entity.pdbx_description
1 polymer ?
#
loop_
_entity_poly.entity_id
_entity_poly.type
_entity_poly.pdbx_seq_one_letter_code
_entity_poly.pdbx_strand_id
1 'polypeptide(L)'
;MAQYGEWNKKGATLSDVTAQKEYGISSDFIIKGINSGQLEYREGSIWGNPYIRVLRSQLEKYISDQLGNEYLLTVKNKAELRAIKKEMDDLRKRMDALQKRKAEIESTMK
;
A
#
# COMPACT_ATOMS: atom_id res chain seq x y z
N MET A 1 -3.71 -21.21 -8.28
CA MET A 1 -2.97 -21.82 -7.15
C MET A 1 -1.62 -21.15 -6.99
N ALA A 2 -1.23 -20.89 -5.75
CA ALA A 2 0.05 -20.33 -5.37
C ALA A 2 1.20 -21.25 -5.78
N GLN A 3 2.28 -20.68 -6.27
CA GLN A 3 3.49 -21.45 -6.56
C GLN A 3 4.24 -21.76 -5.27
N TYR A 4 5.05 -22.83 -5.30
CA TYR A 4 5.84 -23.25 -4.14
C TYR A 4 6.77 -22.10 -3.66
N GLY A 5 6.63 -21.71 -2.39
CA GLY A 5 7.42 -20.63 -1.79
C GLY A 5 6.88 -19.21 -2.02
N GLU A 6 5.80 -19.03 -2.77
CA GLU A 6 5.23 -17.70 -3.07
C GLU A 6 4.82 -16.96 -1.79
N TRP A 7 4.29 -17.68 -0.80
CA TRP A 7 3.93 -17.16 0.52
C TRP A 7 5.12 -16.62 1.34
N ASN A 8 6.32 -17.14 1.12
CA ASN A 8 7.51 -16.79 1.91
C ASN A 8 8.34 -15.66 1.28
N LYS A 9 7.98 -15.21 0.06
CA LYS A 9 8.68 -14.13 -0.62
C LYS A 9 8.34 -12.79 0.06
N LYS A 10 9.37 -11.99 0.33
CA LYS A 10 9.21 -10.66 0.92
C LYS A 10 8.25 -9.81 0.08
N GLY A 11 7.19 -9.30 0.70
CA GLY A 11 6.18 -8.46 0.06
C GLY A 11 5.14 -9.19 -0.79
N ALA A 12 5.18 -10.53 -0.87
CA ALA A 12 4.23 -11.31 -1.66
C ALA A 12 2.85 -11.46 -1.00
N THR A 13 2.78 -11.29 0.33
CA THR A 13 1.53 -11.35 1.08
C THR A 13 1.13 -9.97 1.58
N LEU A 14 -0.17 -9.75 1.72
CA LEU A 14 -0.73 -8.57 2.38
C LEU A 14 -1.93 -8.96 3.24
N SER A 15 -2.20 -8.15 4.27
CA SER A 15 -3.42 -8.29 5.06
C SER A 15 -4.61 -7.68 4.34
N ASP A 16 -5.81 -8.07 4.75
CA ASP A 16 -7.07 -7.43 4.36
C ASP A 16 -7.04 -5.91 4.60
N VAL A 17 -6.58 -5.45 5.77
CA VAL A 17 -6.48 -4.01 6.09
C VAL A 17 -5.52 -3.28 5.13
N THR A 18 -4.39 -3.90 4.80
CA THR A 18 -3.44 -3.31 3.84
C THR A 18 -4.03 -3.33 2.43
N ALA A 19 -4.77 -4.37 2.07
CA ALA A 19 -5.42 -4.49 0.77
C ALA A 19 -6.46 -3.39 0.57
N GLN A 20 -7.25 -3.08 1.60
CA GLN A 20 -8.19 -1.95 1.57
C GLN A 20 -7.46 -0.61 1.36
N LYS A 21 -6.36 -0.38 2.10
CA LYS A 21 -5.60 0.87 2.01
C LYS A 21 -4.91 1.06 0.67
N GLU A 22 -4.28 -0.01 0.16
CA GLU A 22 -3.52 0.03 -1.09
C GLU A 22 -4.45 0.03 -2.30
N TYR A 23 -5.48 -0.82 -2.31
CA TYR A 23 -6.32 -1.04 -3.49
C TYR A 23 -7.70 -0.39 -3.44
N GLY A 24 -8.10 0.20 -2.31
CA GLY A 24 -9.42 0.81 -2.15
C GLY A 24 -10.59 -0.17 -2.22
N ILE A 25 -10.32 -1.47 -2.06
CA ILE A 25 -11.33 -2.54 -2.08
C ILE A 25 -11.92 -2.75 -0.67
N SER A 26 -13.12 -3.33 -0.56
CA SER A 26 -13.71 -3.68 0.75
C SER A 26 -13.26 -5.06 1.25
N SER A 27 -13.38 -5.32 2.55
CA SER A 27 -13.18 -6.68 3.09
C SER A 27 -14.14 -7.69 2.47
N ASP A 28 -15.39 -7.30 2.20
CA ASP A 28 -16.37 -8.17 1.55
C ASP A 28 -15.91 -8.62 0.16
N PHE A 29 -15.22 -7.76 -0.59
CA PHE A 29 -14.65 -8.12 -1.89
C PHE A 29 -13.60 -9.23 -1.74
N ILE A 30 -12.73 -9.12 -0.73
CA ILE A 30 -11.71 -10.14 -0.45
C ILE A 30 -12.37 -11.45 -0.01
N ILE A 31 -13.36 -11.38 0.89
CA ILE A 31 -14.10 -12.57 1.35
C ILE A 31 -14.82 -13.24 0.19
N LYS A 32 -15.41 -12.48 -0.74
CA LYS A 32 -16.01 -13.03 -1.96
C LYS A 32 -14.99 -13.78 -2.82
N GLY A 33 -13.79 -13.22 -3.00
CA GLY A 33 -12.70 -13.87 -3.74
C GLY A 33 -12.19 -15.14 -3.06
N ILE A 34 -12.21 -15.19 -1.73
CA ILE A 34 -11.90 -16.40 -0.95
C ILE A 34 -12.99 -17.46 -1.14
N ASN A 35 -14.25 -17.07 -0.98
CA ASN A 35 -15.41 -17.96 -1.12
C ASN A 35 -15.55 -18.51 -2.54
N SER A 36 -15.16 -17.75 -3.56
CA SER A 36 -15.12 -18.22 -4.96
C SER A 36 -13.92 -19.12 -5.29
N GLY A 37 -12.99 -19.31 -4.34
CA GLY A 37 -11.76 -20.07 -4.54
C GLY A 37 -10.72 -19.38 -5.43
N GLN A 38 -10.91 -18.09 -5.74
CA GLN A 38 -9.98 -17.32 -6.56
C GLN A 38 -8.80 -16.76 -5.75
N LEU A 39 -9.00 -16.57 -4.44
CA LEU A 39 -7.98 -16.13 -3.50
C LEU A 39 -7.69 -17.23 -2.49
N GLU A 40 -6.42 -17.61 -2.39
CA GLU A 40 -5.94 -18.36 -1.24
C GLU A 40 -5.70 -17.41 -0.07
N TYR A 41 -6.01 -17.89 1.13
CA TYR A 41 -5.85 -17.11 2.34
C TYR A 41 -5.16 -17.91 3.45
N ARG A 42 -4.56 -17.16 4.38
CA ARG A 42 -4.07 -17.67 5.66
C ARG A 42 -4.53 -16.74 6.76
N GLU A 43 -4.93 -17.31 7.88
CA GLU A 43 -5.23 -16.52 9.07
C GLU A 43 -3.93 -16.15 9.78
N GLY A 44 -3.88 -14.93 10.29
CA GLY A 44 -2.85 -14.46 11.19
C GLY A 44 -3.48 -13.76 12.39
N SER A 45 -2.70 -13.57 13.44
CA SER A 45 -3.09 -12.74 14.57
C SER A 45 -1.92 -11.84 14.98
N ILE A 46 -2.23 -10.57 15.23
CA ILE A 46 -1.29 -9.61 15.80
C ILE A 46 -1.90 -9.17 17.14
N TRP A 47 -1.23 -9.48 18.25
CA TRP A 47 -1.70 -9.15 19.61
C TRP A 47 -3.14 -9.61 19.91
N GLY A 48 -3.55 -10.77 19.39
CA GLY A 48 -4.90 -11.29 19.57
C GLY A 48 -5.93 -10.78 18.55
N ASN A 49 -5.58 -9.78 17.73
CA ASN A 49 -6.46 -9.31 16.67
C ASN A 49 -6.29 -10.17 15.40
N PRO A 50 -7.30 -10.95 14.98
CA PRO A 50 -7.21 -11.77 13.79
C PRO A 50 -7.20 -10.91 12.53
N TYR A 51 -6.51 -11.39 11.50
CA TYR A 51 -6.51 -10.79 10.18
C TYR A 51 -6.31 -11.85 9.10
N ILE A 52 -6.75 -11.54 7.89
CA ILE A 52 -6.63 -12.44 6.75
C ILE A 52 -5.42 -11.99 5.94
N ARG A 53 -4.53 -12.94 5.62
CA ARG A 53 -3.45 -12.74 4.66
C ARG A 53 -3.83 -13.36 3.33
N VAL A 54 -3.63 -12.61 2.27
CA VAL A 54 -3.81 -13.06 0.88
C VAL A 54 -2.53 -12.81 0.08
N LEU A 55 -2.38 -13.52 -1.03
CA LEU A 55 -1.29 -13.28 -1.97
C LEU A 55 -1.59 -12.05 -2.85
N ARG A 56 -0.61 -11.16 -2.95
CA ARG A 56 -0.70 -9.93 -3.74
C ARG A 56 -0.97 -10.21 -5.21
N SER A 57 -0.26 -11.17 -5.78
CA SER A 57 -0.41 -11.61 -7.17
C SER A 57 -1.84 -12.09 -7.47
N GLN A 58 -2.40 -12.93 -6.60
CA GLN A 58 -3.76 -13.45 -6.72
C GLN A 58 -4.80 -12.33 -6.56
N LEU A 59 -4.59 -11.45 -5.59
CA LEU A 59 -5.48 -10.32 -5.36
C LEU A 59 -5.49 -9.34 -6.54
N GLU A 60 -4.33 -8.95 -7.05
CA GLU A 60 -4.25 -8.10 -8.24
C GLU A 60 -4.93 -8.75 -9.44
N LYS A 61 -4.71 -10.05 -9.67
CA LYS A 61 -5.41 -10.78 -10.73
C LYS A 61 -6.92 -10.75 -10.53
N TYR A 62 -7.41 -11.03 -9.31
CA TYR A 62 -8.84 -11.01 -9.01
C TYR A 62 -9.46 -9.61 -9.20
N ILE A 63 -8.74 -8.55 -8.81
CA ILE A 63 -9.18 -7.17 -9.05
C ILE A 63 -9.24 -6.89 -10.55
N SER A 64 -8.23 -7.30 -11.32
CA SER A 64 -8.22 -7.15 -12.78
C SER A 64 -9.41 -7.86 -13.41
N ASP A 65 -9.70 -9.08 -12.97
CA ASP A 65 -10.81 -9.89 -13.50
C ASP A 65 -12.19 -9.30 -13.15
N GLN A 66 -12.35 -8.64 -11.98
CA GLN A 66 -13.66 -8.13 -11.51
C GLN A 66 -13.90 -6.64 -11.80
N LEU A 67 -12.86 -5.81 -11.70
CA LEU A 67 -12.93 -4.34 -11.81
C LEU A 67 -12.19 -3.80 -13.03
N GLY A 68 -11.46 -4.65 -13.75
CA GLY A 68 -10.69 -4.29 -14.94
C GLY A 68 -9.27 -3.80 -14.63
N ASN A 69 -8.42 -3.88 -15.66
CA ASN A 69 -7.02 -3.43 -15.57
C ASN A 69 -6.88 -1.92 -15.33
N GLU A 70 -7.81 -1.11 -15.83
CA GLU A 70 -7.80 0.34 -15.65
C GLU A 70 -7.93 0.76 -14.18
N TYR A 71 -8.67 -0.04 -13.39
CA TYR A 71 -8.81 0.19 -11.95
C TYR A 71 -7.46 0.04 -11.24
N LEU A 72 -6.71 -1.04 -11.52
CA LEU A 72 -5.39 -1.27 -10.93
C LEU A 72 -4.41 -0.16 -11.27
N LEU A 73 -4.37 0.27 -12.54
CA LEU A 73 -3.51 1.38 -12.97
C LEU A 73 -3.86 2.67 -12.24
N THR A 74 -5.15 3.01 -12.16
CA THR A 74 -5.62 4.22 -11.49
C THR A 74 -5.26 4.21 -10.01
N VAL A 75 -5.45 3.09 -9.33
CA VAL A 75 -5.12 2.91 -7.91
C VAL A 75 -3.61 3.05 -7.69
N LYS A 76 -2.78 2.39 -8.49
CA LYS A 76 -1.31 2.47 -8.41
C LYS A 76 -0.83 3.91 -8.62
N ASN A 77 -1.34 4.58 -9.65
CA ASN A 77 -1.02 5.97 -9.93
C ASN A 77 -1.44 6.90 -8.78
N LYS A 78 -2.61 6.69 -8.16
CA LYS A 78 -3.05 7.46 -6.99
C LYS A 78 -2.16 7.22 -5.77
N ALA A 79 -1.71 5.99 -5.54
CA ALA A 79 -0.80 5.67 -4.45
C ALA A 79 0.57 6.34 -4.65
N GLU A 80 1.10 6.29 -5.86
CA GLU A 80 2.35 6.95 -6.24
C GLU A 80 2.26 8.47 -6.11
N LEU A 81 1.18 9.09 -6.59
CA LEU A 81 0.94 10.54 -6.41
C LEU A 81 0.90 10.94 -4.93
N ARG A 82 0.30 10.13 -4.06
CA ARG A 82 0.29 10.39 -2.62
C ARG A 82 1.69 10.30 -2.02
N ALA A 83 2.50 9.34 -2.45
CA ALA A 83 3.88 9.18 -2.00
C ALA A 83 4.74 10.38 -2.44
N ILE A 84 4.68 10.76 -3.71
CA ILE A 84 5.39 11.92 -4.26
C ILE A 84 4.97 13.20 -3.53
N LYS A 85 3.66 13.41 -3.32
CA LYS A 85 3.18 14.60 -2.60
C LYS A 85 3.76 14.67 -1.17
N LYS A 86 3.76 13.54 -0.46
CA LYS A 86 4.33 13.48 0.90
C LYS A 86 5.82 13.82 0.88
N GLU A 87 6.57 13.27 -0.07
CA GLU A 87 8.00 13.56 -0.22
C GLU A 87 8.24 15.04 -0.53
N MET A 88 7.45 15.64 -1.43
CA MET A 88 7.50 17.08 -1.70
C MET A 88 7.24 17.91 -0.44
N ASP A 89 6.25 17.55 0.37
CA ASP A 89 5.92 18.26 1.60
C ASP A 89 7.04 18.16 2.65
N ASP A 90 7.66 16.99 2.78
CA ASP A 90 8.77 16.77 3.72
C ASP A 90 10.03 17.52 3.27
N LEU A 91 10.35 17.51 1.96
CA LEU A 91 11.43 18.30 1.39
C LEU A 91 11.21 19.80 1.56
N ARG A 92 9.98 20.28 1.37
CA ARG A 92 9.63 21.69 1.58
C ARG A 92 9.87 22.13 3.02
N LYS A 93 9.43 21.35 4.00
CA LYS A 93 9.71 21.63 5.43
C LYS A 93 11.21 21.72 5.70
N ARG A 94 11.98 20.82 5.10
CA ARG A 94 13.44 20.81 5.24
C ARG A 94 14.08 22.06 4.60
N MET A 95 13.57 22.47 3.44
CA MET A 95 14.00 23.71 2.78
C MET A 95 13.72 24.93 3.66
N ASP A 96 12.50 25.04 4.20
CA ASP A 96 12.11 26.15 5.07
C ASP A 96 13.00 26.23 6.33
N ALA A 97 13.33 25.08 6.93
CA ALA A 97 14.23 25.02 8.07
C ALA A 97 15.65 25.51 7.74
N LEU A 98 16.17 25.13 6.56
CA LEU A 98 17.49 25.58 6.10
C LEU A 98 17.50 27.07 5.76
N GLN A 99 16.44 27.59 5.14
CA GLN A 99 16.30 29.01 4.84
C GLN A 99 16.28 29.86 6.12
N LYS A 100 15.54 29.44 7.16
CA LYS A 100 15.55 30.11 8.47
C LYS A 100 16.95 30.16 9.07
N ARG A 101 17.63 29.01 9.12
CA ARG A 101 18.99 28.93 9.65
C ARG A 101 19.98 29.77 8.86
N LYS A 102 19.84 29.84 7.54
CA LYS A 102 20.65 30.73 6.68
C LYS A 102 20.42 32.19 7.07
N ALA A 103 19.17 32.62 7.20
CA ALA A 103 18.84 34.00 7.56
C ALA A 103 19.36 34.41 8.94
N GLU A 104 19.30 33.51 9.93
CA GLU A 104 19.88 33.72 11.27
C GLU A 104 21.39 33.98 11.19
N ILE A 105 22.12 33.16 10.43
CA ILE A 105 23.56 33.31 10.25
C ILE A 105 23.87 34.62 9.51
N GLU A 106 23.16 34.92 8.41
CA GLU A 106 23.33 36.16 7.65
C GLU A 106 23.06 37.41 8.51
N SER A 107 22.09 37.34 9.44
CA SER A 107 21.80 38.43 10.37
C SER A 107 22.86 38.61 11.45
N THR A 108 23.60 37.55 11.78
CA THR A 108 24.71 37.57 12.75
C THR A 108 26.01 38.07 12.10
N MET A 109 26.14 37.94 10.78
CA MET A 109 27.30 38.40 10.00
C MET A 109 27.16 39.86 9.53
N LYS A 110 26.00 40.48 9.72
CA LYS A 110 25.74 41.90 9.49
C LYS A 110 26.03 42.71 10.75
#